data_AF-A0A512NKL6-F1
#
_entry.id   AF-A0A512NKL6-F1
#
_cell.length_a   1.000
_cell.length_b   1.000
_cell.length_c   1.000
_cell.angle_alpha   90.00
_cell.angle_beta   90.00
_cell.angle_gamma   90.00
#
_symmetry.space_group_name_H-M   'P 1'
#
loop_
_entity.id
_entity.type
_entity.pdbx_description
1 polymer ?
#
loop_
_entity_poly.entity_id
_entity_poly.type
_entity_poly.pdbx_seq_one_letter_code
_entity_poly.pdbx_strand_id
1 'polypeptide(L)'
;MLRAAIGQSCPYCGDAMEGPNRWPTRDHIKPRSKRHTLTADNQAIVCAPCNKAKGSLSLQRFVNRLARAGDPRALRVAAFLQIRLPQLDLQQETGPNVKHSDFEFSI
;
A
#
# COMPACT_ATOMS: atom_id res chain seq x y z
N MET A 1 4.72 -15.64 -6.74
CA MET A 1 3.54 -16.52 -6.58
C MET A 1 3.05 -16.47 -5.14
N LEU A 2 1.73 -16.60 -4.87
CA LEU A 2 1.19 -16.63 -3.50
C LEU A 2 1.67 -17.86 -2.68
N ARG A 3 1.85 -19.00 -3.34
CA ARG A 3 2.38 -20.22 -2.69
C ARG A 3 3.78 -20.04 -2.11
N ALA A 4 4.62 -19.24 -2.76
CA ALA A 4 5.97 -18.94 -2.28
C ALA A 4 5.99 -18.04 -1.03
N ALA A 5 4.85 -17.41 -0.69
CA ALA A 5 4.72 -16.56 0.49
C ALA A 5 4.16 -17.29 1.71
N ILE A 6 3.82 -18.58 1.59
CA ILE A 6 3.40 -19.39 2.73
C ILE A 6 4.60 -19.50 3.70
N GLY A 7 4.36 -19.23 4.99
CA GLY A 7 5.39 -19.21 6.02
C GLY A 7 6.22 -17.92 6.08
N GLN A 8 6.07 -16.99 5.13
CA GLN A 8 6.72 -15.68 5.18
C GLN A 8 6.00 -14.75 6.15
N SER A 9 6.74 -13.80 6.74
CA SER A 9 6.17 -12.81 7.65
C SER A 9 5.31 -11.79 6.90
N CYS A 10 4.10 -11.52 7.40
CA CYS A 10 3.23 -10.50 6.83
C CYS A 10 3.83 -9.10 7.06
N PRO A 11 3.93 -8.24 6.04
CA PRO A 11 4.52 -6.92 6.22
C PRO A 11 3.68 -5.97 7.10
N TYR A 12 2.39 -6.28 7.34
CA TYR A 12 1.51 -5.42 8.17
C TYR A 12 1.54 -5.81 9.64
N CYS A 13 1.42 -7.10 9.96
CA CYS A 13 1.40 -7.56 11.36
C CYS A 13 2.69 -8.22 11.83
N GLY A 14 3.54 -8.69 10.94
CA GLY A 14 4.78 -9.40 11.26
C GLY A 14 4.62 -10.91 11.45
N ASP A 15 3.39 -11.40 11.62
CA ASP A 15 3.15 -12.83 11.83
C ASP A 15 3.31 -13.65 10.54
N ALA A 16 3.62 -14.93 10.68
CA ALA A 16 3.70 -15.87 9.57
C ALA A 16 2.37 -16.00 8.81
N MET A 17 2.45 -16.00 7.48
CA MET A 17 1.33 -16.20 6.57
C MET A 17 1.11 -17.69 6.33
N GLU A 18 0.57 -18.39 7.34
CA GLU A 18 0.34 -19.83 7.29
C GLU A 18 -1.01 -20.23 7.91
N GLY A 19 -1.54 -21.35 7.44
CA GLY A 19 -2.82 -21.88 7.93
C GLY A 19 -4.07 -21.13 7.46
N PRO A 20 -5.25 -21.74 7.60
CA PRO A 20 -6.49 -21.32 6.95
C PRO A 20 -6.94 -19.89 7.33
N ASN A 21 -6.58 -19.42 8.52
CA ASN A 21 -6.97 -18.10 9.02
C ASN A 21 -6.01 -16.98 8.62
N ARG A 22 -4.84 -17.30 8.06
CA ARG A 22 -3.77 -16.32 7.77
C ARG A 22 -3.11 -16.54 6.41
N TRP A 23 -3.79 -17.23 5.49
CA TRP A 23 -3.29 -17.46 4.15
C TRP A 23 -2.82 -16.16 3.47
N PRO A 24 -1.71 -16.22 2.70
CA PRO A 24 -1.23 -15.09 1.95
C PRO A 24 -2.24 -14.70 0.86
N THR A 25 -2.50 -13.41 0.76
CA THR A 25 -3.42 -12.79 -0.20
C THR A 25 -2.74 -11.62 -0.87
N ARG A 26 -3.19 -11.24 -2.08
CA ARG A 26 -2.72 -10.01 -2.73
C ARG A 26 -3.52 -8.82 -2.22
N ASP A 27 -2.83 -7.76 -1.86
CA ASP A 27 -3.41 -6.47 -1.52
C ASP A 27 -2.90 -5.37 -2.46
N HIS A 28 -3.76 -4.38 -2.70
CA HIS A 28 -3.40 -3.18 -3.44
C HIS A 28 -2.96 -2.09 -2.47
N ILE A 29 -1.72 -1.61 -2.62
CA ILE A 29 -1.16 -0.55 -1.78
C ILE A 29 -1.96 0.75 -1.94
N LYS A 30 -2.18 1.18 -3.20
CA LYS A 30 -3.14 2.21 -3.60
C LYS A 30 -4.39 1.51 -4.16
N PRO A 31 -5.60 1.77 -3.62
CA PRO A 31 -6.79 0.98 -3.93
C PRO A 31 -7.28 1.20 -5.38
N ARG A 32 -7.82 0.13 -5.98
CA ARG A 32 -8.41 0.15 -7.34
C ARG A 32 -9.52 1.18 -7.53
N SER A 33 -10.30 1.47 -6.48
CA SER A 33 -11.36 2.48 -6.50
C SER A 33 -10.87 3.89 -6.80
N LYS A 34 -9.56 4.13 -6.71
CA LYS A 34 -8.88 5.38 -7.10
C LYS A 34 -8.17 5.28 -8.46
N ARG A 35 -8.60 4.37 -9.34
CA ARG A 35 -8.04 4.12 -10.68
C ARG A 35 -6.58 3.64 -10.72
N HIS A 36 -6.04 3.12 -9.61
CA HIS A 36 -4.70 2.52 -9.60
C HIS A 36 -4.72 1.05 -10.00
N THR A 37 -3.89 0.68 -10.97
CA THR A 37 -3.76 -0.68 -11.53
C THR A 37 -3.00 -1.60 -10.58
N LEU A 38 -3.24 -2.91 -10.64
CA LEU A 38 -2.43 -3.94 -9.95
C LEU A 38 -1.10 -4.11 -10.71
N THR A 39 -0.15 -3.19 -10.50
CA THR A 39 1.24 -3.33 -10.96
C THR A 39 2.08 -4.06 -9.92
N ALA A 40 3.26 -4.55 -10.30
CA ALA A 40 4.20 -5.17 -9.37
C ALA A 40 4.55 -4.25 -8.18
N ASP A 41 4.58 -2.94 -8.44
CA ASP A 41 4.93 -1.91 -7.47
C ASP A 41 3.74 -1.54 -6.57
N ASN A 42 2.51 -1.68 -7.07
CA ASN A 42 1.28 -1.37 -6.34
C ASN A 42 0.62 -2.60 -5.66
N GLN A 43 1.28 -3.76 -5.67
CA GLN A 43 0.80 -4.96 -4.98
C GLN A 43 1.69 -5.35 -3.79
N ALA A 44 1.07 -5.84 -2.72
CA ALA A 44 1.74 -6.47 -1.59
C ALA A 44 1.16 -7.87 -1.35
N ILE A 45 1.97 -8.78 -0.82
CA ILE A 45 1.47 -10.06 -0.30
C ILE A 45 1.32 -9.91 1.21
N VAL A 46 0.11 -10.13 1.72
CA VAL A 46 -0.26 -9.94 3.12
C VAL A 46 -1.18 -11.07 3.58
N CYS A 47 -1.27 -11.32 4.89
CA CYS A 47 -2.21 -12.30 5.41
C CYS A 47 -3.66 -11.85 5.18
N ALA A 48 -4.57 -12.81 4.98
CA ALA A 48 -6.00 -12.58 4.81
C ALA A 48 -6.64 -11.64 5.86
N PRO A 49 -6.36 -11.74 7.18
CA PRO A 49 -6.99 -10.87 8.17
C PRO A 49 -6.52 -9.42 8.06
N CYS A 50 -5.24 -9.18 7.76
CA CYS A 50 -4.72 -7.84 7.53
C CYS A 50 -5.30 -7.21 6.26
N ASN A 51 -5.41 -7.99 5.18
CA ASN A 51 -6.06 -7.54 3.95
C ASN A 51 -7.52 -7.14 4.21
N LYS A 52 -8.26 -8.01 4.92
CA LYS A 52 -9.65 -7.75 5.30
C LYS A 52 -9.79 -6.51 6.20
N ALA A 53 -8.89 -6.32 7.17
CA ALA A 53 -8.90 -5.17 8.08
C ALA A 53 -8.65 -3.84 7.37
N LYS A 54 -7.76 -3.85 6.36
CA LYS A 54 -7.52 -2.68 5.50
C LYS A 54 -8.72 -2.40 4.59
N GLY A 55 -9.25 -3.43 3.95
CA GLY A 55 -10.36 -3.30 3.00
C GLY A 55 -10.02 -2.33 1.85
N SER A 56 -10.91 -1.37 1.60
CA SER A 56 -10.76 -0.37 0.53
C SER A 56 -9.94 0.86 0.92
N LEU A 57 -9.38 0.90 2.14
CA LEU A 57 -8.56 2.01 2.60
C LEU A 57 -7.22 2.05 1.84
N SER A 58 -6.70 3.25 1.59
CA SER A 58 -5.29 3.43 1.24
C SER A 58 -4.42 3.10 2.45
N LEU A 59 -3.16 2.73 2.22
CA LEU A 59 -2.22 2.46 3.32
C LEU A 59 -2.12 3.62 4.31
N GLN A 60 -2.04 4.86 3.85
CA GLN A 60 -1.98 6.02 4.75
C GLN A 60 -3.24 6.14 5.64
N ARG A 61 -4.44 5.91 5.09
CA ARG A 61 -5.68 5.90 5.89
C ARG A 61 -5.72 4.73 6.85
N PHE A 62 -5.18 3.58 6.45
CA PHE A 62 -5.08 2.40 7.29
C PHE A 62 -4.12 2.63 8.47
N VAL A 63 -2.92 3.21 8.23
CA VAL A 63 -1.98 3.63 9.28
C VAL A 63 -2.67 4.56 10.27
N ASN A 64 -3.35 5.62 9.78
CA ASN A 64 -4.04 6.57 10.66
C ASN A 64 -5.12 5.89 11.51
N ARG A 65 -5.86 4.93 10.94
CA ARG A 65 -6.86 4.15 11.67
C ARG A 65 -6.22 3.30 12.77
N LEU A 66 -5.13 2.60 12.47
CA LEU A 66 -4.41 1.77 13.42
C LEU A 66 -3.81 2.61 14.55
N ALA A 67 -3.19 3.74 14.23
CA ALA A 67 -2.61 4.66 15.21
C ALA A 67 -3.67 5.20 16.19
N ARG A 68 -4.85 5.61 15.67
CA ARG A 68 -5.98 6.05 16.52
C ARG A 68 -6.50 4.96 17.45
N ALA A 69 -6.34 3.69 17.06
CA ALA A 69 -6.73 2.54 17.87
C ALA A 69 -5.62 2.05 18.82
N GLY A 70 -4.44 2.69 18.82
CA GLY A 70 -3.28 2.23 19.59
C GLY A 70 -2.70 0.89 19.12
N ASP A 71 -2.96 0.52 17.86
CA ASP A 71 -2.58 -0.79 17.33
C ASP A 71 -1.10 -0.81 16.91
N PRO A 72 -0.27 -1.76 17.39
CA PRO A 72 1.17 -1.82 17.09
C PRO A 72 1.46 -2.04 15.60
N ARG A 73 0.50 -2.53 14.81
CA ARG A 73 0.61 -2.65 13.36
C ARG A 73 0.82 -1.29 12.68
N ALA A 74 0.40 -0.18 13.30
CA ALA A 74 0.57 1.15 12.73
C ALA A 74 2.02 1.45 12.34
N LEU A 75 2.97 1.11 13.21
CA LEU A 75 4.40 1.32 12.98
C LEU A 75 4.93 0.48 11.81
N ARG A 76 4.55 -0.80 11.76
CA ARG A 76 4.96 -1.72 10.68
C ARG A 76 4.41 -1.29 9.33
N VAL A 77 3.14 -0.94 9.28
CA VAL A 77 2.48 -0.49 8.04
C VAL A 77 3.04 0.86 7.58
N ALA A 78 3.37 1.77 8.50
CA ALA A 78 4.02 3.04 8.17
C ALA A 78 5.42 2.83 7.57
N ALA A 79 6.23 1.97 8.19
CA ALA A 79 7.55 1.61 7.66
C ALA A 79 7.45 0.95 6.27
N PHE A 80 6.50 0.02 6.10
CA PHE A 80 6.25 -0.60 4.80
C PHE A 80 5.85 0.43 3.74
N LEU A 81 5.00 1.39 4.08
CA LEU A 81 4.58 2.46 3.17
C LEU A 81 5.77 3.33 2.75
N GLN A 82 6.67 3.67 3.67
CA GLN A 82 7.87 4.46 3.36
C GLN A 82 8.82 3.74 2.41
N ILE A 83 8.97 2.42 2.51
CA ILE A 83 9.80 1.62 1.58
C ILE A 83 9.20 1.61 0.17
N ARG A 84 7.86 1.63 0.06
CA ARG A 84 7.14 1.46 -1.21
C ARG A 84 6.78 2.77 -1.91
N LEU A 85 6.68 3.90 -1.20
CA LEU A 85 6.37 5.21 -1.78
C LEU A 85 7.40 5.72 -2.80
N PRO A 86 8.73 5.65 -2.54
CA PRO A 86 9.74 6.07 -3.52
C PRO A 86 9.61 5.32 -4.86
N GLN A 87 9.12 4.08 -4.83
CA GLN A 87 8.93 3.24 -6.02
C GLN A 87 7.61 3.54 -6.77
N LEU A 88 6.62 4.15 -6.09
CA LEU A 88 5.31 4.45 -6.66
C LEU A 88 5.22 5.84 -7.30
N ASP A 89 6.09 6.77 -6.90
CA ASP A 89 6.06 8.15 -7.40
C ASP A 89 6.95 8.33 -8.65
N LEU A 90 7.97 7.49 -8.85
CA LEU A 90 8.81 7.46 -10.06
C LEU A 90 8.05 7.05 -11.35
N GLN A 91 6.83 6.55 -11.25
CA GLN A 91 6.02 6.11 -12.40
C GLN A 91 4.88 7.06 -12.75
N GLN A 92 4.79 8.24 -12.12
CA GLN A 92 3.73 9.22 -12.43
C GLN A 92 4.13 10.29 -13.47
N GLU A 93 5.37 10.29 -13.96
CA GLU A 93 5.89 11.34 -14.87
C GLU A 93 5.94 10.98 -16.37
N THR A 94 5.26 9.91 -16.83
CA THR A 94 5.17 9.60 -18.28
C THR A 94 3.81 9.92 -18.91
N GLY A 95 3.19 11.02 -18.48
CA GLY A 95 2.11 11.66 -19.21
C GLY A 95 2.60 12.96 -19.84
N PRO A 96 2.65 13.12 -21.17
CA PRO A 96 2.85 14.44 -21.74
C PRO A 96 1.57 15.26 -21.53
N ASN A 97 1.74 16.57 -21.41
CA ASN A 97 0.72 17.62 -21.50
C ASN A 97 0.25 18.21 -20.16
N VAL A 98 1.07 19.13 -19.63
CA VAL A 98 0.52 20.36 -19.07
C VAL A 98 1.12 21.51 -19.86
N LYS A 99 0.24 22.24 -20.57
CA LYS A 99 0.59 23.49 -21.24
C LYS A 99 1.06 24.48 -20.18
N HIS A 100 2.28 24.96 -20.33
CA HIS A 100 2.70 26.20 -19.69
C HIS A 100 1.90 27.33 -20.35
N SER A 101 0.95 27.89 -19.63
CA SER A 101 0.40 29.21 -19.91
C SER A 101 0.44 30.02 -18.61
N ASP A 102 1.41 30.92 -18.60
CA ASP A 102 1.31 32.30 -18.13
C ASP A 102 0.90 32.52 -16.68
N PHE A 103 1.92 32.68 -15.83
CA PHE A 103 1.83 33.47 -14.62
C PHE A 103 2.86 34.59 -14.71
N GLU A 104 2.47 35.70 -15.36
CA GLU A 104 3.16 36.97 -15.19
C GLU A 104 2.87 37.49 -13.77
N PHE A 105 3.91 37.64 -12.97
CA PHE A 105 3.88 38.48 -11.77
C PHE A 105 4.54 39.80 -12.14
N SER A 106 3.73 40.83 -12.36
CA SER A 106 4.21 42.22 -12.36
C SER A 106 4.57 42.60 -10.92
N ILE A 107 5.76 43.17 -10.74
CA ILE A 107 6.16 43.97 -9.59
C ILE A 107 6.30 45.40 -10.08
#